data_AF-A0A7W2CFG4-F1
#
_entry.id   AF-A0A7W2CFG4-F1
#
_cell.length_a   1.000
_cell.length_b   1.000
_cell.length_c   1.000
_cell.angle_alpha   90.00
_cell.angle_beta   90.00
_cell.angle_gamma   90.00
#
_symmetry.space_group_name_H-M   'P 1'
#
loop_
_entity.id
_entity.type
_entity.pdbx_description
1 polymer ?
#
loop_
_entity_poly.entity_id
_entity_poly.type
_entity_poly.pdbx_seq_one_letter_code
_entity_poly.pdbx_strand_id
1 'polypeptide(L)'
;MRRTIFDEEHDMFRESVRSFIDKEIAPNHEKWEQNGKVDKEMFQKAGSTGFLGMAIPEEYGGGGVEDFRYNSIINEEIQLAGVVGSGMCITLHNDVCLPYFINYCNEEQADRWMPGLANGNLMSAIAMTEPAIGSDLASMGTSAR
;
A
#
# COMPACT_ATOMS: atom_id res chain seq x y z
N MET A 1 2.37 -23.22 10.02
CA MET A 1 1.39 -24.02 9.24
C MET A 1 1.65 -23.73 7.77
N ARG A 2 1.74 -24.75 6.91
CA ARG A 2 1.93 -24.54 5.46
C ARG A 2 0.67 -23.89 4.88
N ARG A 3 0.81 -22.80 4.14
CA ARG A 3 -0.31 -22.14 3.45
C ARG A 3 -0.64 -22.92 2.18
N THR A 4 -1.94 -23.10 1.89
CA THR A 4 -2.43 -23.94 0.78
C THR A 4 -3.16 -23.14 -0.31
N ILE A 5 -3.21 -21.81 -0.17
CA ILE A 5 -3.92 -20.91 -1.09
C ILE A 5 -2.99 -20.25 -2.12
N PHE A 6 -1.67 -20.48 -2.01
CA PHE A 6 -0.65 -19.85 -2.81
C PHE A 6 -0.10 -20.83 -3.84
N ASP A 7 0.10 -20.31 -5.05
CA ASP A 7 0.73 -21.00 -6.18
C ASP A 7 2.22 -20.60 -6.26
N GLU A 8 2.98 -21.21 -7.18
CA GLU A 8 4.42 -20.96 -7.31
C GLU A 8 4.75 -19.47 -7.54
N GLU A 9 3.97 -18.76 -8.34
CA GLU A 9 4.13 -17.32 -8.59
C GLU A 9 3.96 -16.48 -7.30
N HIS A 10 3.03 -16.90 -6.43
CA HIS A 10 2.81 -16.25 -5.14
C HIS A 10 3.98 -16.48 -4.19
N ASP A 11 4.57 -17.68 -4.20
CA ASP A 11 5.75 -17.99 -3.39
C ASP A 11 6.99 -17.22 -3.90
N MET A 12 7.18 -17.09 -5.21
CA MET A 12 8.23 -16.25 -5.79
C MET A 12 8.05 -14.76 -5.45
N PHE A 13 6.81 -14.28 -5.51
CA PHE A 13 6.49 -12.91 -5.10
C PHE A 13 6.78 -12.69 -3.61
N ARG A 14 6.42 -13.65 -2.76
CA ARG A 14 6.72 -13.61 -1.32
C ARG A 14 8.21 -13.50 -1.03
N GLU A 15 9.05 -14.25 -1.75
CA GLU A 15 10.50 -14.14 -1.61
C GLU A 15 11.00 -12.74 -2.00
N SER A 16 10.43 -12.15 -3.05
CA SER A 16 10.74 -10.79 -3.50
C SER A 16 10.35 -9.74 -2.46
N VAL A 17 9.15 -9.85 -1.88
CA VAL A 17 8.68 -8.97 -0.79
C VAL A 17 9.58 -9.08 0.43
N ARG A 18 9.94 -10.30 0.85
CA ARG A 18 10.83 -10.52 2.00
C ARG A 18 12.20 -9.88 1.77
N SER A 19 12.78 -10.09 0.59
CA SER A 19 14.06 -9.50 0.19
C SER A 19 14.02 -7.97 0.21
N PHE A 20 12.91 -7.36 -0.19
CA PHE A 20 12.70 -5.91 -0.09
C PHE A 20 12.61 -5.44 1.36
N ILE A 21 11.84 -6.12 2.20
CA ILE A 21 11.72 -5.78 3.62
C ILE A 21 13.09 -5.84 4.30
N ASP A 22 13.84 -6.92 4.10
CA ASP A 22 15.15 -7.15 4.73
C ASP A 22 16.19 -6.09 4.32
N LYS A 23 16.09 -5.54 3.11
CA LYS A 23 17.05 -4.56 2.57
C LYS A 23 16.64 -3.12 2.83
N GLU A 24 15.35 -2.82 2.70
CA GLU A 24 14.87 -1.43 2.61
C GLU A 24 14.15 -0.97 3.88
N ILE A 25 13.45 -1.89 4.57
CA ILE A 25 12.60 -1.53 5.71
C ILE A 25 13.26 -1.91 7.04
N ALA A 26 13.60 -3.18 7.24
CA ALA A 26 14.08 -3.69 8.52
C ALA A 26 15.31 -2.94 9.06
N PRO A 27 16.34 -2.59 8.25
CA PRO A 27 17.51 -1.85 8.74
C PRO A 27 17.19 -0.43 9.23
N ASN A 28 16.07 0.15 8.77
CA ASN A 28 15.70 1.53 9.07
C ASN A 28 14.54 1.62 10.08
N HIS A 29 13.91 0.50 10.43
CA HIS A 29 12.67 0.46 11.20
C HIS A 29 12.77 1.22 12.53
N GLU A 30 13.76 0.91 13.38
CA GLU A 30 13.92 1.57 14.69
C GLU A 30 14.13 3.08 14.56
N LYS A 31 14.89 3.52 13.55
CA LYS A 31 15.12 4.94 13.27
C LYS A 31 13.83 5.64 12.87
N TRP A 32 13.00 5.01 12.03
CA TRP A 32 11.73 5.60 11.60
C TRP A 32 10.70 5.65 12.72
N GLU A 33 10.65 4.63 13.59
CA GLU A 33 9.82 4.64 14.80
C GLU A 33 10.18 5.82 15.71
N GLN A 34 11.47 6.01 16.00
CA GLN A 34 11.94 7.13 16.83
C GLN A 34 11.63 8.49 16.22
N ASN A 35 11.69 8.60 14.89
CA ASN A 35 11.42 9.84 14.16
C ASN A 35 9.93 10.08 13.88
N GLY A 36 9.07 9.07 14.12
CA GLY A 36 7.64 9.11 13.80
C GLY A 36 7.33 9.24 12.31
N LYS A 37 8.27 8.89 11.42
CA LYS A 37 8.08 8.95 9.96
C LYS A 37 9.00 8.01 9.22
N VAL A 38 8.49 7.45 8.12
CA VAL A 38 9.26 6.72 7.11
C VAL A 38 9.84 7.69 6.06
N ASP A 39 10.94 7.29 5.44
CA ASP A 39 11.53 8.05 4.34
C ASP A 39 10.70 7.89 3.06
N LYS A 40 10.52 8.99 2.30
CA LYS A 40 9.70 8.97 1.07
C LYS A 40 10.32 8.07 0.00
N GLU A 41 11.64 8.00 0.00
CA GLU A 41 12.45 7.21 -0.91
C GLU A 41 12.16 5.71 -0.77
N MET A 42 11.84 5.22 0.45
CA MET A 42 11.41 3.83 0.64
C MET A 42 10.11 3.55 -0.11
N PHE A 43 9.16 4.48 -0.02
CA PHE A 43 7.86 4.35 -0.68
C PHE A 43 7.98 4.41 -2.20
N GLN A 44 8.78 5.33 -2.74
CA GLN A 44 9.10 5.38 -4.17
C GLN A 44 9.80 4.09 -4.64
N LYS A 45 10.67 3.51 -3.81
CA LYS A 45 11.32 2.24 -4.12
C LYS A 45 10.34 1.07 -4.15
N ALA A 46 9.36 1.04 -3.23
CA ALA A 46 8.27 0.06 -3.28
C ALA A 46 7.47 0.18 -4.59
N GLY A 47 7.23 1.41 -5.07
CA GLY A 47 6.58 1.65 -6.36
C GLY A 47 7.42 1.16 -7.54
N SER A 48 8.71 1.47 -7.59
CA SER A 48 9.59 1.02 -8.68
C SER A 48 9.84 -0.49 -8.70
N THR A 49 9.64 -1.19 -7.59
CA THR A 49 9.68 -2.66 -7.52
C THR A 49 8.33 -3.33 -7.77
N GLY A 50 7.26 -2.56 -8.03
CA GLY A 50 5.93 -3.09 -8.31
C GLY A 50 5.16 -3.57 -7.09
N PHE A 51 5.54 -3.14 -5.87
CA PHE A 51 4.81 -3.45 -4.64
C PHE A 51 3.74 -2.41 -4.29
N LEU A 52 3.67 -1.31 -5.03
CA LEU A 52 2.56 -0.36 -5.01
C LEU A 52 1.78 -0.47 -6.32
N GLY A 53 0.49 -0.12 -6.27
CA GLY A 53 -0.28 0.05 -7.50
C GLY A 53 -0.53 -1.24 -8.29
N MET A 54 -0.42 -2.42 -7.66
CA MET A 54 -0.59 -3.70 -8.36
C MET A 54 -1.94 -3.80 -9.09
N ALA A 55 -3.01 -3.29 -8.49
CA ALA A 55 -4.35 -3.27 -9.07
C ALA A 55 -4.63 -2.07 -10.00
N ILE A 56 -3.72 -1.10 -10.11
CA ILE A 56 -3.88 0.01 -11.05
C ILE A 56 -3.76 -0.54 -12.49
N PRO A 57 -4.60 -0.10 -13.44
CA PRO A 57 -4.50 -0.51 -14.84
C PRO A 57 -3.10 -0.29 -15.43
N GLU A 58 -2.68 -1.17 -16.33
CA GLU A 58 -1.35 -1.11 -16.97
C GLU A 58 -1.12 0.20 -17.73
N GLU A 59 -2.16 0.81 -18.31
CA GLU A 59 -2.06 2.10 -19.02
C GLU A 59 -1.60 3.26 -18.11
N TYR A 60 -1.79 3.11 -16.80
CA TYR A 60 -1.33 4.03 -15.77
C TYR A 60 -0.06 3.57 -15.06
N GLY A 61 0.60 2.51 -15.56
CA GLY A 61 1.84 1.98 -15.01
C GLY A 61 1.68 1.08 -13.79
N GLY A 62 0.46 0.60 -13.51
CA GLY A 62 0.22 -0.45 -12.53
C GLY A 62 0.37 -1.86 -13.10
N GLY A 63 -0.03 -2.88 -12.33
CA GLY A 63 0.07 -4.28 -12.71
C GLY A 63 -1.21 -4.91 -13.26
N GLY A 64 -2.36 -4.22 -13.21
CA GLY A 64 -3.66 -4.78 -13.59
C GLY A 64 -4.07 -6.03 -12.79
N VAL A 65 -3.52 -6.24 -11.59
CA VAL A 65 -3.72 -7.46 -10.80
C VAL A 65 -4.90 -7.30 -9.84
N GLU A 66 -5.96 -8.08 -10.06
CA GLU A 66 -7.13 -8.14 -9.16
C GLU A 66 -6.98 -9.20 -8.04
N ASP A 67 -5.93 -10.01 -8.07
CA ASP A 67 -5.72 -11.09 -7.10
C ASP A 67 -5.20 -10.57 -5.75
N PHE A 68 -6.10 -10.52 -4.76
CA PHE A 68 -5.79 -10.07 -3.40
C PHE A 68 -4.76 -10.93 -2.65
N ARG A 69 -4.43 -12.14 -3.14
CA ARG A 69 -3.40 -12.99 -2.54
C ARG A 69 -2.02 -12.31 -2.53
N TYR A 70 -1.71 -11.48 -3.53
CA TYR A 70 -0.48 -10.68 -3.55
C TYR A 70 -0.43 -9.64 -2.43
N ASN A 71 -1.51 -8.88 -2.23
CA ASN A 71 -1.63 -7.92 -1.12
C ASN A 71 -1.54 -8.63 0.25
N SER A 72 -2.17 -9.81 0.36
CA SER A 72 -2.10 -10.65 1.56
C SER A 72 -0.66 -11.06 1.88
N ILE A 73 0.14 -11.39 0.87
CA ILE A 73 1.56 -11.71 1.04
C ILE A 73 2.35 -10.51 1.58
N ILE A 74 2.15 -9.32 1.03
CA ILE A 74 2.81 -8.09 1.52
C ILE A 74 2.52 -7.90 3.01
N ASN A 75 1.23 -7.98 3.40
CA ASN A 75 0.81 -7.83 4.78
C ASN A 75 1.47 -8.88 5.69
N GLU A 76 1.45 -10.15 5.28
CA GLU A 76 2.05 -11.24 6.05
C GLU A 76 3.55 -11.06 6.28
N GLU A 77 4.32 -10.70 5.25
CA GLU A 77 5.77 -10.56 5.40
C GLU A 77 6.13 -9.32 6.26
N ILE A 78 5.37 -8.22 6.16
CA ILE A 78 5.53 -7.06 7.07
C ILE A 78 5.34 -7.48 8.53
N GLN A 79 4.29 -8.26 8.80
CA GLN A 79 3.97 -8.74 10.15
C GLN A 79 5.01 -9.72 10.66
N LEU A 80 5.45 -10.68 9.82
CA LEU A 80 6.46 -11.67 10.17
C LEU A 80 7.82 -11.03 10.48
N ALA A 81 8.19 -9.97 9.75
CA ALA A 81 9.42 -9.22 9.99
C ALA A 81 9.34 -8.28 11.21
N GLY A 82 8.15 -8.06 11.76
CA GLY A 82 7.96 -7.19 12.93
C GLY A 82 8.16 -5.69 12.64
N VAL A 83 8.00 -5.26 11.38
CA VAL A 83 8.27 -3.87 10.93
C VAL A 83 6.99 -3.07 10.69
N VAL A 84 5.92 -3.39 11.42
CA VAL A 84 4.54 -2.93 11.19
C VAL A 84 4.45 -1.41 11.06
N GLY A 85 5.05 -0.66 12.01
CA GLY A 85 4.98 0.80 12.01
C GLY A 85 5.65 1.47 10.80
N SER A 86 6.51 0.76 10.09
CA SER A 86 7.19 1.26 8.88
C SER A 86 6.69 0.66 7.57
N GLY A 87 6.14 -0.56 7.59
CA GLY A 87 5.68 -1.25 6.39
C GLY A 87 4.22 -1.00 6.03
N MET A 88 3.35 -0.73 7.02
CA MET A 88 1.89 -0.66 6.81
C MET A 88 1.41 0.48 5.91
N CYS A 89 2.27 1.46 5.59
CA CYS A 89 1.92 2.47 4.59
C CYS A 89 1.70 1.86 3.19
N ILE A 90 2.37 0.75 2.86
CA ILE A 90 2.21 0.03 1.59
C ILE A 90 0.83 -0.60 1.51
N THR A 91 0.39 -1.29 2.56
CA THR A 91 -0.93 -1.94 2.61
C THR A 91 -2.06 -0.93 2.71
N LEU A 92 -1.91 0.15 3.49
CA LEU A 92 -2.89 1.25 3.51
C LEU A 92 -3.07 1.87 2.12
N HIS A 93 -1.97 2.09 1.39
CA HIS A 93 -2.02 2.61 0.04
C HIS A 93 -2.79 1.65 -0.87
N ASN A 94 -2.33 0.40 -0.98
CA ASN A 94 -2.88 -0.58 -1.93
C ASN A 94 -4.30 -1.03 -1.60
N ASP A 95 -4.59 -1.32 -0.32
CA ASP A 95 -5.78 -2.07 0.07
C ASP A 95 -6.94 -1.16 0.46
N VAL A 96 -6.62 0.05 0.96
CA VAL A 96 -7.62 0.98 1.49
C VAL A 96 -7.81 2.15 0.55
N CYS A 97 -6.72 2.77 0.09
CA CYS A 97 -6.83 4.02 -0.67
C CYS A 97 -7.08 3.77 -2.17
N LEU A 98 -6.26 2.93 -2.82
CA LEU A 98 -6.35 2.71 -4.27
C LEU A 98 -7.73 2.26 -4.78
N PRO A 99 -8.51 1.42 -4.07
CA PRO A 99 -9.84 1.05 -4.54
C PRO A 99 -10.77 2.26 -4.77
N TYR A 100 -10.62 3.36 -4.02
CA TYR A 100 -11.42 4.56 -4.27
C TYR A 100 -11.03 5.25 -5.58
N PHE A 101 -9.74 5.30 -5.89
CA PHE A 101 -9.26 5.87 -7.16
C PHE A 101 -9.69 5.00 -8.34
N ILE A 102 -9.47 3.69 -8.25
CA ILE A 102 -9.78 2.73 -9.33
C ILE A 102 -11.29 2.72 -9.65
N ASN A 103 -12.14 2.74 -8.63
CA ASN A 103 -13.58 2.58 -8.84
C ASN A 103 -14.32 3.89 -9.10
N TYR A 104 -13.80 5.04 -8.66
CA TYR A 104 -14.57 6.30 -8.67
C TYR A 104 -13.93 7.45 -9.44
N CYS A 105 -12.67 7.34 -9.88
CA CYS A 105 -12.10 8.36 -10.74
C CYS A 105 -12.78 8.39 -12.10
N ASN A 106 -13.02 9.60 -12.62
CA ASN A 106 -13.20 9.79 -14.06
C ASN A 106 -11.85 9.77 -14.78
N GLU A 107 -11.86 9.81 -16.11
CA GLU A 107 -10.65 9.75 -16.95
C GLU A 107 -9.63 10.84 -16.60
N GLU A 108 -10.06 12.10 -16.48
CA GLU A 108 -9.17 13.22 -16.09
C GLU A 108 -8.50 13.00 -14.72
N GLN A 109 -9.25 12.48 -13.74
CA GLN A 109 -8.73 12.18 -12.41
C GLN A 109 -7.79 10.98 -12.43
N ALA A 110 -8.10 9.94 -13.23
CA ALA A 110 -7.27 8.75 -13.37
C ALA A 110 -5.92 9.13 -13.99
N ASP A 111 -5.93 9.85 -15.11
CA ASP A 111 -4.73 10.35 -15.80
C ASP A 111 -3.85 11.21 -14.87
N ARG A 112 -4.49 12.02 -14.03
CA ARG A 112 -3.79 12.91 -13.09
C ARG A 112 -3.12 12.16 -11.95
N TRP A 113 -3.78 11.15 -11.37
CA TRP A 113 -3.37 10.59 -10.09
C TRP A 113 -2.77 9.18 -10.19
N MET A 114 -3.34 8.30 -11.01
CA MET A 114 -2.94 6.89 -11.03
C MET A 114 -1.47 6.66 -11.37
N PRO A 115 -0.83 7.38 -12.33
CA PRO A 115 0.58 7.21 -12.60
C PRO A 115 1.48 7.51 -11.40
N GLY A 116 1.16 8.56 -10.64
CA GLY A 116 1.91 8.93 -9.45
C GLY A 116 1.68 7.99 -8.27
N LEU A 117 0.47 7.43 -8.16
CA LEU A 117 0.13 6.43 -7.15
C LEU A 117 0.86 5.10 -7.44
N ALA A 118 0.88 4.66 -8.70
CA ALA A 118 1.55 3.42 -9.11
C ALA A 118 3.06 3.44 -8.85
N ASN A 119 3.75 4.54 -9.21
CA ASN A 119 5.20 4.63 -9.05
C ASN A 119 5.67 5.13 -7.66
N GLY A 120 4.74 5.41 -6.74
CA GLY A 120 5.06 5.88 -5.39
C GLY A 120 5.50 7.34 -5.27
N ASN A 121 5.43 8.14 -6.35
CA ASN A 121 5.63 9.60 -6.27
C ASN A 121 4.50 10.30 -5.52
N LEU A 122 3.32 9.69 -5.49
CA LEU A 122 2.18 10.12 -4.69
C LEU A 122 1.86 9.05 -3.65
N MET A 123 1.99 9.44 -2.39
CA MET A 123 1.51 8.66 -1.26
C MET A 123 0.07 9.07 -0.95
N SER A 124 -0.82 8.09 -0.84
CA SER A 124 -2.23 8.32 -0.50
C SER A 124 -2.47 8.12 0.99
N ALA A 125 -3.56 8.71 1.45
CA ALA A 125 -4.08 8.56 2.81
C ALA A 125 -5.60 8.63 2.76
N ILE A 126 -6.24 8.17 3.83
CA ILE A 126 -7.67 8.23 4.00
C ILE A 126 -8.03 8.92 5.30
N ALA A 127 -8.93 9.89 5.23
CA ALA A 127 -9.33 10.73 6.35
C ALA A 127 -10.83 10.58 6.58
N MET A 128 -11.23 9.54 7.32
CA MET A 128 -12.62 9.31 7.73
C MET A 128 -12.85 9.56 9.22
N THR A 129 -11.91 9.16 10.07
CA THR A 129 -12.03 9.27 11.53
C THR A 129 -11.94 10.73 11.98
N GLU A 130 -12.83 11.14 12.88
CA GLU A 130 -12.82 12.45 13.55
C GLU A 130 -12.70 12.26 15.08
N PRO A 131 -12.39 13.30 15.89
CA PRO A 131 -12.18 13.12 17.34
C PRO A 131 -13.30 12.43 18.11
N ALA A 132 -14.56 12.55 17.67
CA ALA A 132 -15.73 11.90 18.27
C ALA A 132 -16.29 10.73 17.43
N ILE A 133 -15.64 10.40 16.31
CA ILE A 133 -16.21 9.53 15.28
C ILE A 133 -15.17 8.50 14.82
N GLY A 134 -15.37 7.26 15.25
CA GLY A 134 -14.60 6.10 14.79
C GLY A 134 -15.53 5.05 14.21
N SER A 135 -16.17 4.24 15.06
CA SER A 135 -17.10 3.19 14.60
C SER A 135 -18.35 3.73 13.92
N ASP A 136 -18.82 4.93 14.28
CA ASP A 136 -20.02 5.56 13.71
C ASP A 136 -19.67 6.57 12.59
N LEU A 137 -18.97 6.10 11.55
CA LEU A 137 -18.48 6.95 10.45
C LEU A 137 -19.57 7.80 9.77
N ALA A 138 -20.83 7.36 9.79
CA ALA A 138 -21.94 8.05 9.15
C ALA A 138 -22.29 9.40 9.82
N SER A 139 -21.86 9.61 11.06
CA SER A 139 -22.12 10.84 11.83
C SER A 139 -21.11 11.97 11.58
N MET A 140 -20.30 11.88 10.51
CA MET A 140 -19.22 12.81 10.18
C MET A 140 -19.64 14.30 10.25
N GLY A 141 -18.83 15.11 10.92
CA GLY A 141 -19.09 16.55 11.09
C GLY A 141 -18.45 17.43 10.01
N THR A 142 -17.39 16.95 9.34
CA THR A 142 -16.75 17.67 8.24
C THR A 142 -17.73 17.92 7.09
N SER A 143 -17.82 19.16 6.61
CA SER A 143 -18.74 19.56 5.54
C SER A 143 -18.01 20.15 4.33
N ALA A 144 -18.49 19.85 3.12
CA ALA A 144 -18.10 20.52 1.88
C ALA A 144 -19.30 21.30 1.31
N ARG A 145 -19.06 22.43 0.64
CA ARG A 145 -20.09 23.30 0.05
C ARG A 145 -19.73 23.70 -1.37
#